data_AF-A0A960PBE7-F1
#
_entry.id   AF-A0A960PBE7-F1
#
_cell.length_a   1.000
_cell.length_b   1.000
_cell.length_c   1.000
_cell.angle_alpha   90.00
_cell.angle_beta   90.00
_cell.angle_gamma   90.00
#
_symmetry.space_group_name_H-M   'P 1'
#
loop_
_entity.id
_entity.type
_entity.pdbx_description
1 polymer ?
#
loop_
_entity_poly.entity_id
_entity_poly.type
_entity_poly.pdbx_seq_one_letter_code
_entity_poly.pdbx_strand_id
1 'polypeptide(L)'
;MANVLTSTIRIRVNTGGDEPVIFILRRPSADKVQRFLKGRTETKRNKLVNRAYEARVEFIDGLLVDVEGVQYESKNGDHKPLTASVDLADVHEAVRQDAGSWKDLIPVNWKSSAAMFFEDTDDAEEGAGKNS
;
A
#
# COMPACT_ATOMS: atom_id res chain seq x y z
N MET A 1 23.85 -14.41 12.10
CA MET A 1 22.75 -14.01 11.19
C MET A 1 22.43 -12.57 11.51
N ALA A 2 22.68 -11.64 10.59
CA ALA A 2 22.45 -10.22 10.85
C ALA A 2 20.94 -9.95 10.92
N ASN A 3 20.48 -9.53 12.11
CA ASN A 3 19.12 -9.09 12.32
C ASN A 3 19.00 -7.70 11.68
N VAL A 4 18.73 -7.64 10.39
CA VAL A 4 18.36 -6.39 9.72
C VAL A 4 17.02 -6.01 10.28
N LEU A 5 17.03 -5.18 11.33
CA LEU A 5 15.87 -4.44 11.80
C LEU A 5 15.44 -3.52 10.65
N THR A 6 14.76 -4.07 9.64
CA THR A 6 14.09 -3.28 8.62
C THR A 6 13.10 -2.38 9.34
N SER A 7 13.44 -1.09 9.48
CA SER A 7 12.56 -0.12 10.11
C SER A 7 11.25 -0.11 9.33
N THR A 8 10.17 -0.57 9.94
CA THR A 8 8.84 -0.49 9.37
C THR A 8 8.23 0.87 9.69
N ILE A 9 7.32 1.31 8.84
CA ILE A 9 6.43 2.43 9.11
C ILE A 9 5.00 1.90 9.15
N ARG A 10 4.14 2.56 9.92
CA ARG A 10 2.74 2.21 10.09
C ARG A 10 1.89 3.37 9.59
N ILE A 11 1.09 3.12 8.55
CA ILE A 11 0.21 4.13 7.95
C ILE A 11 -1.23 3.77 8.27
N ARG A 12 -1.96 4.71 8.89
CA ARG A 12 -3.39 4.56 9.17
C ARG A 12 -4.20 5.02 7.97
N VAL A 13 -5.12 4.19 7.50
CA VAL A 13 -6.06 4.49 6.42
C VAL A 13 -7.47 4.41 6.98
N ASN A 14 -8.20 5.52 6.91
CA ASN A 14 -9.61 5.55 7.29
C ASN A 14 -10.45 5.02 6.12
N THR A 15 -11.12 3.89 6.34
CA THR A 15 -11.85 3.15 5.30
C THR A 15 -13.36 3.37 5.34
N GLY A 16 -13.84 4.28 6.21
CA GLY A 16 -15.26 4.59 6.40
C GLY A 16 -15.96 3.72 7.46
N GLY A 17 -15.24 2.75 8.06
CA GLY A 17 -15.68 2.02 9.24
C GLY A 17 -15.22 2.69 10.55
N ASP A 18 -15.59 2.06 11.68
CA ASP A 18 -15.28 2.56 13.02
C ASP A 18 -13.79 2.43 13.39
N GLU A 19 -13.10 1.43 12.83
CA GLU A 19 -11.67 1.20 13.07
C GLU A 19 -10.82 1.45 11.82
N PRO A 20 -9.66 2.12 11.96
CA PRO A 20 -8.76 2.35 10.84
C PRO A 20 -8.02 1.07 10.45
N VAL A 21 -7.77 0.92 9.15
CA VAL A 21 -6.85 -0.11 8.65
C VAL A 21 -5.42 0.38 8.79
N ILE A 22 -4.52 -0.46 9.28
CA ILE A 22 -3.10 -0.10 9.46
C ILE A 22 -2.24 -0.88 8.48
N PHE A 23 -1.60 -0.16 7.56
CA PHE A 23 -0.61 -0.71 6.65
C PHE A 23 0.76 -0.72 7.32
N ILE A 24 1.40 -1.88 7.40
CA ILE A 24 2.76 -2.03 7.89
C ILE A 24 3.68 -2.17 6.68
N LEU A 25 4.50 -1.15 6.44
CA LEU A 25 5.34 -1.05 5.25
C LEU A 25 6.81 -1.05 5.63
N ARG A 26 7.67 -1.59 4.77
CA ARG A 26 9.10 -1.31 4.83
C ARG A 26 9.32 0.17 4.54
N ARG A 27 10.19 0.83 5.29
CA ARG A 27 10.58 2.20 4.96
C ARG A 27 11.25 2.22 3.58
N PRO A 28 10.70 2.96 2.59
CA PRO A 28 11.35 3.10 1.29
C PRO A 28 12.62 3.96 1.42
N SER A 29 13.58 3.76 0.51
CA SER A 29 14.65 4.73 0.30
C SER A 29 14.13 5.96 -0.44
N ALA A 30 14.85 7.09 -0.33
CA ALA A 30 14.53 8.31 -1.07
C ALA A 30 14.44 8.06 -2.58
N ASP A 31 15.38 7.29 -3.15
CA ASP A 31 15.35 6.92 -4.57
C ASP A 31 14.07 6.19 -4.98
N LYS A 32 13.53 5.34 -4.09
CA LYS A 32 12.30 4.58 -4.36
C LYS A 32 11.08 5.50 -4.32
N VAL A 33 11.04 6.47 -3.40
CA VAL A 33 10.02 7.52 -3.36
C VAL A 33 10.08 8.39 -4.63
N GLN A 34 11.26 8.88 -5.02
CA GLN A 34 11.42 9.68 -6.23
C GLN A 34 10.99 8.93 -7.50
N ARG A 35 11.31 7.62 -7.62
CA ARG A 35 10.84 6.79 -8.73
C ARG A 35 9.33 6.64 -8.74
N PHE A 36 8.71 6.45 -7.58
CA PHE A 36 7.26 6.43 -7.44
C PHE A 36 6.65 7.75 -7.91
N LEU A 37 7.11 8.89 -7.40
CA LEU A 37 6.57 10.22 -7.74
C LEU A 37 6.67 10.53 -9.24
N LYS A 38 7.79 10.16 -9.87
CA LYS A 38 7.99 10.28 -11.33
C LYS A 38 7.12 9.30 -12.12
N GLY A 39 6.90 8.10 -11.60
CA GLY A 39 6.10 7.04 -12.23
C GLY A 39 4.61 7.34 -12.33
N ARG A 40 4.10 8.36 -11.62
CA ARG A 40 2.68 8.77 -11.66
C ARG A 40 2.25 9.34 -13.01
N THR A 41 3.20 9.76 -13.84
CA THR A 41 2.93 10.30 -15.17
C THR A 41 3.82 9.62 -16.20
N GLU A 42 3.24 9.23 -17.33
CA GLU A 42 3.98 8.63 -18.44
C GLU A 42 3.76 9.45 -19.70
N THR A 43 4.83 9.75 -20.45
CA THR A 43 4.70 10.41 -21.75
C THR A 43 4.61 9.36 -22.85
N LYS A 44 3.45 9.26 -23.50
CA LYS A 44 3.21 8.34 -24.62
C LYS A 44 2.78 9.11 -25.86
N ARG A 45 3.58 9.04 -26.93
CA ARG A 45 3.31 9.75 -28.21
C ARG A 45 2.98 11.24 -28.03
N ASN A 46 3.84 11.94 -27.28
CA ASN A 46 3.69 13.37 -26.91
C ASN A 46 2.44 13.72 -26.09
N LYS A 47 1.73 12.73 -25.52
CA LYS A 47 0.66 12.94 -24.56
C LYS A 47 1.10 12.52 -23.16
N LEU A 48 0.75 13.32 -22.17
CA LEU A 48 0.90 12.96 -20.76
C LEU A 48 -0.26 12.05 -20.36
N VAL A 49 0.05 10.84 -19.92
CA VAL A 49 -0.91 9.87 -19.40
C VAL A 49 -0.78 9.85 -17.88
N ASN A 50 -1.89 10.06 -17.20
CA ASN A 50 -1.96 9.92 -15.74
C ASN A 50 -2.00 8.44 -15.39
N ARG A 51 -1.02 7.99 -14.60
CA ARG A 51 -0.90 6.64 -14.05
C ARG A 51 -0.76 6.66 -12.54
N ALA A 52 -1.23 7.72 -11.89
CA ALA A 52 -1.05 7.93 -10.45
C ALA A 52 -1.68 6.79 -9.66
N TYR A 53 -2.85 6.30 -10.08
CA TYR A 53 -3.54 5.23 -9.37
C TYR A 53 -2.77 3.91 -9.41
N GLU A 54 -2.30 3.50 -10.58
CA GLU A 54 -1.49 2.30 -10.77
C GLU A 54 -0.15 2.41 -10.04
N ALA A 55 0.54 3.56 -10.18
CA ALA A 55 1.83 3.79 -9.53
C ALA A 55 1.73 3.73 -7.99
N ARG A 56 0.65 4.24 -7.40
CA ARG A 56 0.40 4.17 -5.95
C ARG A 56 0.24 2.73 -5.47
N VAL A 57 -0.51 1.93 -6.20
CA VAL A 57 -0.77 0.52 -5.87
C VAL A 57 0.52 -0.29 -5.97
N GLU A 58 1.24 -0.16 -7.08
CA GLU A 58 2.53 -0.84 -7.29
C GLU A 58 3.57 -0.46 -6.21
N PHE A 59 3.61 0.82 -5.83
CA PHE A 59 4.50 1.31 -4.79
C PHE A 59 4.19 0.69 -3.42
N ILE A 60 2.92 0.67 -3.02
CA ILE A 60 2.51 0.05 -1.75
C ILE A 60 2.72 -1.45 -1.77
N ASP A 61 2.36 -2.16 -2.84
CA ASP A 61 2.57 -3.60 -2.93
C ASP A 61 4.06 -3.97 -2.81
N GLY A 62 4.94 -3.14 -3.37
CA GLY A 62 6.40 -3.29 -3.26
C GLY A 62 7.00 -2.97 -1.89
N LEU A 63 6.22 -2.41 -0.95
CA LEU A 63 6.66 -2.08 0.42
C LEU A 63 5.91 -2.85 1.50
N LEU A 64 4.70 -3.32 1.19
CA LEU A 64 3.78 -3.93 2.12
C LEU A 64 4.37 -5.18 2.75
N VAL A 65 4.49 -5.13 4.07
CA VAL A 65 4.92 -6.23 4.93
C VAL A 65 3.72 -6.95 5.47
N ASP A 66 2.76 -6.22 6.05
CA ASP A 66 1.59 -6.78 6.73
C ASP A 66 0.46 -5.72 6.84
N VAL A 67 -0.73 -6.13 7.26
CA VAL A 67 -1.88 -5.25 7.48
C VAL A 67 -2.62 -5.63 8.77
N GLU A 68 -3.19 -4.65 9.46
CA GLU A 68 -4.04 -4.84 10.63
C GLU A 68 -5.41 -4.20 10.40
N GLY A 69 -6.43 -4.71 11.08
CA GLY A 69 -7.81 -4.21 10.98
C GLY A 69 -8.55 -4.65 9.70
N VAL A 70 -8.00 -5.64 8.98
CA VAL A 70 -8.65 -6.24 7.81
C VAL A 70 -8.95 -7.70 8.09
N GLN A 71 -10.12 -8.15 7.67
CA GLN A 71 -10.55 -9.54 7.79
C GLN A 71 -10.92 -10.09 6.42
N TYR A 72 -10.76 -11.40 6.24
CA TYR A 72 -11.25 -12.14 5.08
C TYR A 72 -12.19 -13.25 5.55
N GLU A 73 -13.10 -13.64 4.66
CA GLU A 73 -13.94 -14.82 4.88
C GLU A 73 -13.16 -16.08 4.47
N SER A 74 -13.02 -17.02 5.40
CA SER A 74 -12.40 -18.31 5.15
C SER A 74 -13.38 -19.28 4.47
N LYS A 75 -12.87 -20.41 3.96
CA LYS A 75 -13.70 -21.45 3.33
C LYS A 75 -14.80 -22.02 4.21
N ASN A 76 -14.66 -21.90 5.52
CA ASN A 76 -15.66 -22.37 6.49
C ASN A 76 -16.73 -21.31 6.82
N GLY A 77 -16.62 -20.11 6.25
CA GLY A 77 -17.48 -18.96 6.58
C GLY A 77 -17.00 -18.15 7.80
N ASP A 78 -15.89 -18.54 8.43
CA ASP A 78 -15.33 -17.77 9.55
C ASP A 78 -14.59 -16.53 9.05
N HIS A 79 -14.73 -15.41 9.75
CA HIS A 79 -13.92 -14.21 9.52
C HIS A 79 -12.58 -14.31 10.25
N LYS A 80 -11.48 -14.24 9.49
CA LYS A 80 -10.11 -14.32 10.01
C LYS A 80 -9.31 -13.06 9.68
N PRO A 81 -8.33 -12.67 10.49
CA PRO A 81 -7.49 -11.51 10.20
C PRO A 81 -6.67 -11.74 8.92
N LEU A 82 -6.71 -10.77 8.02
CA LEU A 82 -5.86 -10.74 6.85
C LEU A 82 -4.45 -10.29 7.28
N THR A 83 -3.48 -11.18 7.11
CA THR A 83 -2.07 -10.93 7.45
C THR A 83 -1.16 -11.49 6.36
N ALA A 84 0.12 -11.17 6.43
CA ALA A 84 1.13 -11.67 5.50
C ALA A 84 1.29 -13.20 5.48
N SER A 85 0.83 -13.88 6.54
CA SER A 85 0.87 -15.34 6.67
C SER A 85 -0.38 -16.05 6.17
N VAL A 86 -1.34 -15.33 5.57
CA VAL A 86 -2.56 -15.95 5.04
C VAL A 86 -2.23 -16.94 3.94
N ASP A 87 -2.77 -18.15 4.11
CA ASP A 87 -2.82 -19.16 3.06
C ASP A 87 -4.03 -18.88 2.17
N LEU A 88 -3.80 -18.56 0.89
CA LEU A 88 -4.86 -18.36 -0.09
C LEU A 88 -5.72 -19.61 -0.30
N ALA A 89 -5.22 -20.80 0.07
CA ALA A 89 -6.02 -22.01 0.07
C ALA A 89 -7.07 -22.04 1.19
N ASP A 90 -7.01 -21.17 2.20
CA ASP A 90 -8.02 -21.05 3.27
C ASP A 90 -9.06 -19.94 3.00
N VAL A 91 -8.82 -19.08 2.00
CA VAL A 91 -9.74 -17.99 1.62
C VAL A 91 -10.94 -18.53 0.87
N HIS A 92 -12.14 -18.03 1.20
CA HIS A 92 -13.39 -18.37 0.51
C HIS A 92 -13.28 -18.05 -0.99
N GLU A 93 -13.79 -18.93 -1.84
CA GLU A 93 -13.58 -18.86 -3.29
C GLU A 93 -14.11 -17.56 -3.91
N ALA A 94 -15.27 -17.08 -3.44
CA ALA A 94 -15.85 -15.82 -3.91
C ALA A 94 -14.97 -14.59 -3.61
N VAL A 95 -14.20 -14.63 -2.52
CA VAL A 95 -13.27 -13.55 -2.14
C VAL A 95 -11.93 -13.70 -2.86
N ARG A 96 -11.50 -14.94 -3.11
CA ARG A 96 -10.20 -15.25 -3.70
C ARG A 96 -10.09 -14.88 -5.18
N GLN A 97 -11.19 -14.75 -5.93
CA GLN A 97 -11.16 -14.69 -7.41
C GLN A 97 -9.99 -13.86 -7.96
N ASP A 98 -9.11 -14.55 -8.71
CA ASP A 98 -7.90 -14.02 -9.36
C ASP A 98 -6.77 -13.49 -8.44
N ALA A 99 -6.87 -13.65 -7.12
CA ALA A 99 -5.80 -13.28 -6.18
C ALA A 99 -4.58 -14.21 -6.32
N GLY A 100 -3.43 -13.62 -6.71
CA GLY A 100 -2.14 -14.29 -6.74
C GLY A 100 -1.36 -14.17 -5.42
N SER A 101 -1.75 -13.23 -4.57
CA SER A 101 -1.17 -12.95 -3.26
C SER A 101 -2.22 -12.51 -2.25
N TRP A 102 -1.93 -12.64 -0.95
CA TRP A 102 -2.78 -12.08 0.12
C TRP A 102 -2.98 -10.57 -0.03
N LYS A 103 -2.01 -9.88 -0.66
CA LYS A 103 -2.07 -8.44 -0.94
C LYS A 103 -3.20 -8.09 -1.90
N ASP A 104 -3.58 -9.01 -2.77
CA ASP A 104 -4.64 -8.79 -3.77
C ASP A 104 -6.03 -8.79 -3.13
N LEU A 105 -6.13 -9.34 -1.91
CA LEU A 105 -7.35 -9.30 -1.09
C LEU A 105 -7.59 -7.91 -0.47
N ILE A 106 -6.61 -7.00 -0.53
CA ILE A 106 -6.73 -5.65 -0.01
C ILE A 106 -7.32 -4.74 -1.10
N PRO A 107 -8.42 -4.02 -0.82
CA PRO A 107 -9.00 -3.06 -1.75
C PRO A 107 -7.98 -2.04 -2.29
N VAL A 108 -7.98 -1.88 -3.62
CA VAL A 108 -7.01 -1.07 -4.35
C VAL A 108 -7.04 0.41 -3.93
N ASN A 109 -8.23 0.93 -3.61
CA ASN A 109 -8.40 2.31 -3.12
C ASN A 109 -7.75 2.53 -1.75
N TRP A 110 -7.66 1.51 -0.89
CA TRP A 110 -6.99 1.61 0.40
C TRP A 110 -5.47 1.67 0.23
N LYS A 111 -4.91 0.86 -0.68
CA LYS A 111 -3.50 0.95 -1.08
C LYS A 111 -3.19 2.34 -1.64
N SER A 112 -4.05 2.84 -2.53
CA SER A 112 -3.90 4.19 -3.09
C SER A 112 -3.89 5.28 -2.01
N SER A 113 -4.77 5.17 -1.01
CA SER A 113 -4.83 6.10 0.14
C SER A 113 -3.57 6.01 1.01
N ALA A 114 -3.03 4.81 1.24
CA ALA A 114 -1.77 4.64 1.97
C ALA A 114 -0.58 5.29 1.25
N ALA A 115 -0.58 5.27 -0.09
CA ALA A 115 0.48 5.89 -0.89
C ALA A 115 0.48 7.43 -0.79
N MET A 116 -0.69 8.06 -0.62
CA MET A 116 -0.82 9.52 -0.49
C MET A 116 0.01 10.08 0.66
N PHE A 117 0.18 9.32 1.75
CA PHE A 117 1.06 9.69 2.87
C PHE A 117 2.46 10.11 2.40
N PHE A 118 3.02 9.43 1.39
CA PHE A 118 4.36 9.73 0.88
C PHE A 118 4.38 10.88 -0.13
N GLU A 119 3.25 11.16 -0.77
CA GLU A 119 3.09 12.32 -1.64
C GLU A 119 3.01 13.59 -0.78
N ASP A 120 2.25 13.53 0.32
CA ASP A 120 2.02 14.67 1.21
C ASP A 120 3.25 15.04 2.05
N THR A 121 4.10 14.06 2.41
CA THR A 121 5.35 14.35 3.14
C THR A 121 6.42 15.06 2.31
N ASP A 122 6.41 14.91 0.98
CA ASP A 122 7.38 15.58 0.09
C ASP A 122 7.01 17.07 -0.10
N ASP A 123 5.70 17.37 -0.17
CA ASP A 123 5.18 18.75 -0.24
C ASP A 123 5.48 19.56 1.03
N ALA A 124 5.70 18.91 2.17
CA ALA A 124 6.01 19.58 3.44
C ALA A 124 7.48 20.08 3.52
N GLU A 125 8.42 19.47 2.79
CA GLU A 125 9.83 19.89 2.79
C GLU A 125 10.12 21.02 1.79
N GLU A 126 9.38 21.12 0.67
CA GLU A 126 9.55 22.23 -0.30
C GLU A 126 8.93 23.56 0.19
N GLY A 127 8.03 23.54 1.17
CA GLY A 127 7.42 24.75 1.76
C GLY A 127 8.27 25.46 2.83
N ALA A 128 9.26 24.77 3.43
CA ALA A 128 10.05 25.31 4.55
C ALA A 128 11.32 26.07 4.11
N GLY A 129 11.64 26.09 2.81
CA GLY A 129 12.89 26.65 2.27
C GLY A 129 12.84 28.10 1.76
N LYS A 130 11.75 28.85 2.01
CA LYS A 130 11.65 30.28 1.65
C LYS A 130 11.16 31.11 2.83
N ASN A 131 11.98 31.22 3.86
CA ASN A 131 12.03 32.38 4.76
C ASN A 131 13.16 32.20 5.77
N SER A 132 14.38 32.58 5.38
CA SER A 132 15.43 33.12 6.26
C SER A 132 16.50 33.76 5.39
#